data_AF-A0A2M9XQF4-F1
#
_entry.id   AF-A0A2M9XQF4-F1
#
_cell.length_a   1.000
_cell.length_b   1.000
_cell.length_c   1.000
_cell.angle_alpha   90.00
_cell.angle_beta   90.00
_cell.angle_gamma   90.00
#
_symmetry.space_group_name_H-M   'P 1'
#
loop_
_entity.id
_entity.type
_entity.pdbx_description
1 polymer ?
#
loop_
_entity_poly.entity_id
_entity_poly.type
_entity_poly.pdbx_seq_one_letter_code
_entity_poly.pdbx_strand_id
1 'polypeptide(L)'
;MKKTISLFAIAAVAFAVLISLSVSAQPERKIESTVHDFMEDYAKAAMKAAKKGKPEYIEKILTELPNFALDEQKAKWTEISQEALKTKDYEQSCKSCHKEFKKEYKKTYRKRPIQVSPELIAYLKDLKK
;
A
#
# COMPACT_ATOMS: atom_id res chain seq x y z
N MET A 1 -24.07 -9.21 54.84
CA MET A 1 -23.47 -9.56 53.53
C MET A 1 -23.71 -8.46 52.50
N LYS A 2 -23.09 -7.26 52.65
CA LYS A 2 -23.30 -6.13 51.72
C LYS A 2 -22.01 -5.61 51.05
N LYS A 3 -20.83 -6.05 51.52
CA LYS A 3 -19.52 -5.56 51.04
C LYS A 3 -18.96 -6.31 49.83
N THR A 4 -19.44 -7.52 49.55
CA THR A 4 -18.96 -8.36 48.43
C THR A 4 -19.53 -7.94 47.07
N ILE A 5 -20.74 -7.37 47.04
CA ILE A 5 -21.42 -6.97 45.80
C ILE A 5 -20.70 -5.78 45.13
N SER A 6 -20.09 -4.90 45.93
CA SER A 6 -19.39 -3.71 45.43
C SER A 6 -18.09 -4.01 44.67
N LEU A 7 -17.40 -5.11 45.00
CA LEU A 7 -16.14 -5.48 44.35
C LEU A 7 -16.36 -6.12 42.96
N PHE A 8 -17.45 -6.88 42.81
CA PHE A 8 -17.79 -7.51 41.52
C PHE A 8 -18.20 -6.49 40.44
N ALA A 9 -18.89 -5.42 40.83
CA ALA A 9 -19.30 -4.37 39.89
C ALA A 9 -18.09 -3.58 39.34
N ILE A 10 -17.08 -3.32 40.17
CA ILE A 10 -15.87 -2.59 39.76
C ILE A 10 -15.01 -3.46 38.83
N ALA A 11 -14.91 -4.77 39.10
CA ALA A 11 -14.18 -5.71 38.26
C ALA A 11 -14.80 -5.85 36.86
N ALA A 12 -16.13 -5.86 36.75
CA ALA A 12 -16.83 -5.96 35.47
C ALA A 12 -16.63 -4.71 34.58
N VAL A 13 -16.62 -3.51 35.18
CA VAL A 13 -16.37 -2.26 34.45
C VAL A 13 -14.91 -2.19 33.97
N ALA A 14 -13.95 -2.60 34.81
CA ALA A 14 -12.54 -2.65 34.41
C ALA A 14 -12.30 -3.63 33.25
N PHE A 15 -13.00 -4.77 33.23
CA PHE A 15 -12.88 -5.75 32.15
C PHE A 15 -13.45 -5.25 30.82
N ALA A 16 -14.57 -4.51 30.84
CA ALA A 16 -15.17 -3.91 29.64
C ALA A 16 -14.28 -2.81 29.02
N VAL A 17 -13.58 -2.03 29.84
CA VAL A 17 -12.60 -1.03 29.36
C VAL A 17 -11.39 -1.71 28.72
N LEU A 18 -10.88 -2.81 29.29
CA LEU A 18 -9.74 -3.55 28.73
C LEU A 18 -10.06 -4.23 27.39
N ILE A 19 -11.30 -4.73 27.20
CA ILE A 19 -11.75 -5.29 25.91
C ILE A 19 -11.85 -4.20 24.83
N SER A 20 -12.28 -2.99 25.21
CA SER A 20 -12.44 -1.88 24.26
C SER A 20 -11.09 -1.36 23.75
N LEU A 21 -10.05 -1.37 24.60
CA LEU A 21 -8.69 -0.96 24.22
C LEU A 21 -7.98 -1.99 23.32
N SER A 22 -8.32 -3.27 23.43
CA SER A 22 -7.69 -4.34 22.62
C SER A 22 -8.25 -4.45 21.20
N VAL A 23 -9.47 -3.95 20.94
CA VAL A 23 -10.02 -3.87 19.57
C VAL A 23 -9.37 -2.76 18.74
N SER A 24 -8.92 -1.67 19.37
CA SER A 24 -8.24 -0.56 18.68
C SER A 24 -6.77 -0.83 18.37
N ALA A 25 -6.19 -1.91 18.90
CA ALA A 25 -4.79 -2.27 18.72
C ALA A 25 -4.61 -3.43 17.73
N GLN A 26 -5.51 -3.57 16.75
CA GLN A 26 -5.16 -4.40 15.60
C GLN A 26 -3.97 -3.74 14.91
N PRO A 27 -2.82 -4.42 14.78
CA PRO A 27 -1.75 -3.89 13.95
C PRO A 27 -2.37 -3.67 12.58
N GLU A 28 -2.26 -2.44 12.09
CA GLU A 28 -2.59 -2.06 10.72
C GLU A 28 -2.09 -3.21 9.84
N ARG A 29 -2.99 -4.04 9.32
CA ARG A 29 -2.62 -5.31 8.66
C ARG A 29 -2.03 -4.97 7.30
N LYS A 30 -0.80 -4.48 7.30
CA LYS A 30 -0.04 -4.15 6.10
C LYS A 30 0.04 -5.41 5.27
N ILE A 31 -0.44 -5.31 4.04
CA ILE A 31 -0.51 -6.46 3.15
C ILE A 31 0.90 -6.70 2.66
N GLU A 32 1.44 -7.88 2.98
CA GLU A 32 2.74 -8.30 2.50
C GLU A 32 2.60 -8.75 1.05
N SER A 33 3.29 -8.05 0.15
CA SER A 33 3.37 -8.36 -1.27
C SER A 33 4.79 -8.07 -1.76
N THR A 34 5.14 -8.40 -2.98
CA THR A 34 6.37 -7.90 -3.60
C THR A 34 6.05 -6.72 -4.51
N VAL A 35 7.05 -5.90 -4.84
CA VAL A 35 6.88 -4.86 -5.87
C VAL A 35 6.45 -5.48 -7.20
N HIS A 36 6.94 -6.69 -7.49
CA HIS A 36 6.58 -7.39 -8.71
C HIS A 36 5.10 -7.74 -8.76
N ASP A 37 4.61 -8.45 -7.74
CA ASP A 37 3.23 -8.89 -7.69
C ASP A 37 2.28 -7.68 -7.65
N PHE A 38 2.61 -6.65 -6.85
CA PHE A 38 1.85 -5.40 -6.80
C PHE A 38 1.72 -4.74 -8.17
N MET A 39 2.81 -4.63 -8.93
CA MET A 39 2.79 -4.02 -10.26
C MET A 39 2.04 -4.86 -11.29
N GLU A 40 2.18 -6.19 -11.25
CA GLU A 40 1.41 -7.08 -12.13
C GLU A 40 -0.10 -7.01 -11.84
N ASP A 41 -0.46 -6.98 -10.55
CA ASP A 41 -1.86 -7.01 -10.12
C ASP A 41 -2.61 -5.71 -10.38
N TYR A 42 -1.94 -4.56 -10.17
CA TYR A 42 -2.63 -3.28 -10.13
C TYR A 42 -2.16 -2.31 -11.21
N ALA A 43 -0.86 -2.23 -11.53
CA ALA A 43 -0.38 -1.23 -12.48
C ALA A 43 -0.93 -1.48 -13.89
N LYS A 44 -1.02 -2.74 -14.34
CA LYS A 44 -1.60 -3.08 -15.66
C LYS A 44 -3.09 -2.70 -15.74
N ALA A 45 -3.85 -2.96 -14.68
CA ALA A 45 -5.27 -2.62 -14.61
C ALA A 45 -5.48 -1.09 -14.55
N ALA A 46 -4.68 -0.39 -13.75
CA ALA A 46 -4.70 1.06 -13.60
C ALA A 46 -4.33 1.76 -14.92
N MET A 47 -3.33 1.26 -15.65
CA MET A 47 -2.98 1.74 -17.00
C MET A 47 -4.15 1.61 -17.98
N LYS A 48 -4.87 0.49 -17.94
CA LYS A 48 -6.06 0.29 -18.78
C LYS A 48 -7.19 1.23 -18.38
N ALA A 49 -7.36 1.50 -17.09
CA ALA A 49 -8.33 2.47 -16.58
C ALA A 49 -7.98 3.90 -16.99
N ALA A 50 -6.70 4.28 -16.97
CA ALA A 50 -6.22 5.57 -17.44
C ALA A 50 -6.57 5.81 -18.92
N LYS A 51 -6.37 4.80 -19.78
CA LYS A 51 -6.79 4.85 -21.20
C LYS A 51 -8.31 4.97 -21.38
N LYS A 52 -9.11 4.60 -20.38
CA LYS A 52 -10.58 4.75 -20.34
C LYS A 52 -11.05 6.03 -19.64
N GLY A 53 -10.15 6.98 -19.36
CA GLY A 53 -10.49 8.26 -18.73
C GLY A 53 -10.49 8.23 -17.20
N LYS A 54 -9.94 7.17 -16.58
CA LYS A 54 -9.77 7.05 -15.12
C LYS A 54 -8.28 7.00 -14.72
N PRO A 55 -7.50 8.08 -14.92
CA PRO A 55 -6.06 8.12 -14.62
C PRO A 55 -5.75 8.11 -13.12
N GLU A 56 -6.72 8.46 -12.27
CA GLU A 56 -6.54 8.60 -10.82
C GLU A 56 -5.90 7.37 -10.15
N TYR A 57 -6.18 6.18 -10.69
CA TYR A 57 -5.62 4.94 -10.16
C TYR A 57 -4.13 4.78 -10.45
N ILE A 58 -3.68 5.11 -11.67
CA ILE A 58 -2.26 5.00 -12.01
C ILE A 58 -1.48 6.14 -11.37
N GLU A 59 -2.07 7.32 -11.24
CA GLU A 59 -1.45 8.47 -10.57
C GLU A 59 -1.21 8.18 -9.07
N LYS A 60 -2.17 7.53 -8.42
CA LYS A 60 -2.04 7.08 -7.03
C LYS A 60 -0.95 6.02 -6.88
N ILE A 61 -0.84 5.07 -7.82
CA ILE A 61 0.27 4.11 -7.84
C ILE A 61 1.60 4.85 -7.97
N LEU A 62 1.75 5.75 -8.94
CA LEU A 62 3.00 6.47 -9.20
C LEU A 62 3.45 7.35 -8.02
N THR A 63 2.50 7.85 -7.22
CA THR A 63 2.82 8.62 -6.02
C THR A 63 3.37 7.75 -4.90
N GLU A 64 2.85 6.53 -4.74
CA GLU A 64 3.27 5.59 -3.71
C GLU A 64 4.46 4.72 -4.13
N LEU A 65 4.66 4.54 -5.43
CA LEU A 65 5.67 3.66 -6.00
C LEU A 65 7.10 3.92 -5.45
N PRO A 66 7.58 5.18 -5.29
CA PRO A 66 8.89 5.46 -4.71
C PRO A 66 9.05 5.02 -3.26
N ASN A 67 7.95 4.88 -2.49
CA ASN A 67 8.02 4.36 -1.12
C ASN A 67 8.38 2.86 -1.09
N PHE A 68 8.17 2.15 -2.19
CA PHE A 68 8.57 0.75 -2.36
C PHE A 68 9.94 0.58 -3.01
N ALA A 69 10.65 1.67 -3.28
CA ALA A 69 12.03 1.61 -3.78
C ALA A 69 13.01 1.23 -2.64
N LEU A 70 14.26 0.96 -3.02
CA LEU A 70 15.39 1.01 -2.10
C LEU A 70 15.76 2.48 -1.87
N ASP A 71 16.29 2.83 -0.69
CA ASP A 71 16.58 4.22 -0.33
C ASP A 71 17.50 4.91 -1.34
N GLU A 72 18.51 4.19 -1.83
CA GLU A 72 19.47 4.64 -2.86
C GLU A 72 18.81 4.95 -4.21
N GLN A 73 17.67 4.30 -4.50
CA GLN A 73 16.96 4.41 -5.77
C GLN A 73 15.70 5.26 -5.67
N LYS A 74 15.26 5.60 -4.44
CA LYS A 74 14.04 6.35 -4.17
C LYS A 74 14.00 7.68 -4.91
N ALA A 75 15.13 8.38 -5.02
CA ALA A 75 15.25 9.63 -5.78
C ALA A 75 14.90 9.44 -7.27
N LYS A 76 15.54 8.47 -7.94
CA LYS A 76 15.27 8.16 -9.35
C LYS A 76 13.85 7.63 -9.57
N TRP A 77 13.32 6.82 -8.65
CA TRP A 77 11.93 6.36 -8.71
C TRP A 77 10.95 7.54 -8.63
N THR A 78 11.24 8.50 -7.76
CA THR A 78 10.44 9.72 -7.61
C THR A 78 10.50 10.56 -8.87
N GLU A 79 11.68 10.74 -9.46
CA GLU A 79 11.87 11.49 -10.70
C GLU A 79 11.06 10.91 -11.86
N ILE A 80 11.21 9.61 -12.13
CA ILE A 80 10.48 8.90 -13.20
C ILE A 80 8.96 8.95 -12.97
N SER A 81 8.52 8.84 -11.70
CA SER A 81 7.10 8.88 -11.36
C SER A 81 6.52 10.28 -11.52
N GLN A 82 7.23 11.32 -11.06
CA GLN A 82 6.79 12.71 -11.17
C GLN A 82 6.80 13.20 -12.62
N GLU A 83 7.78 12.79 -13.42
CA GLU A 83 7.80 13.10 -14.85
C GLU A 83 6.55 12.55 -15.54
N ALA A 84 6.18 11.30 -15.24
CA ALA A 84 5.00 10.66 -15.78
C ALA A 84 3.69 11.35 -15.36
N LEU A 85 3.62 11.82 -14.11
CA LEU A 85 2.48 12.60 -13.63
C LEU A 85 2.36 13.95 -14.37
N LYS A 86 3.48 14.58 -14.71
CA LYS A 86 3.52 15.86 -15.45
C LYS A 86 3.14 15.68 -16.93
N THR A 87 3.73 14.69 -17.60
CA THR A 87 3.52 14.44 -19.04
C THR A 87 2.26 13.64 -19.33
N LYS A 88 1.67 13.02 -18.29
CA LYS A 88 0.60 12.01 -18.40
C LYS A 88 1.00 10.80 -19.25
N ASP A 89 2.31 10.59 -19.46
CA ASP A 89 2.85 9.43 -20.17
C ASP A 89 3.23 8.32 -19.19
N TYR A 90 2.20 7.67 -18.66
CA TYR A 90 2.36 6.59 -17.69
C TYR A 90 3.00 5.33 -18.30
N GLU A 91 2.86 5.13 -19.63
CA GLU A 91 3.40 3.95 -20.30
C GLU A 91 4.92 4.05 -20.44
N GLN A 92 5.44 5.23 -20.79
CA GLN A 92 6.87 5.47 -20.80
C GLN A 92 7.48 5.39 -19.40
N SER A 93 6.78 5.87 -18.36
CA SER A 93 7.22 5.71 -16.97
C SER A 93 7.52 4.26 -16.61
N CYS A 94 6.59 3.35 -16.92
CA CYS A 94 6.76 1.92 -16.66
C CYS A 94 7.95 1.33 -17.43
N LYS A 95 8.13 1.73 -18.70
CA LYS A 95 9.26 1.30 -19.54
C LYS A 95 10.60 1.81 -19.01
N SER A 96 10.69 3.09 -18.64
CA SER A 96 11.88 3.72 -18.07
C SER A 96 12.25 3.06 -16.74
N CYS A 97 11.30 2.84 -15.85
CA CYS A 97 11.51 2.15 -14.58
C CYS A 97 12.00 0.70 -14.79
N HIS A 98 11.38 -0.05 -15.72
CA HIS A 98 11.81 -1.42 -16.02
C HIS A 98 13.21 -1.48 -16.66
N LYS A 99 13.58 -0.48 -17.46
CA LYS A 99 14.91 -0.41 -18.10
C LYS A 99 15.99 -0.05 -17.08
N GLU A 100 15.76 1.01 -16.30
CA GLU A 100 16.72 1.55 -15.34
C GLU A 100 17.01 0.57 -14.21
N PHE A 101 15.96 -0.08 -13.67
CA PHE A 101 16.09 -0.96 -12.51
C PHE A 101 16.05 -2.45 -12.87
N LYS A 102 16.24 -2.83 -14.14
CA LYS A 102 16.09 -4.22 -14.61
C LYS A 102 16.89 -5.24 -13.77
N LYS A 103 18.12 -4.87 -13.40
CA LYS A 103 19.04 -5.74 -12.65
C LYS A 103 18.58 -5.89 -11.20
N GLU A 104 18.34 -4.77 -10.53
CA GLU A 104 17.89 -4.72 -9.12
C GLU A 104 16.48 -5.26 -8.96
N TYR A 105 15.65 -5.16 -10.00
CA TYR A 105 14.31 -5.72 -10.00
C TYR A 105 14.33 -7.24 -9.93
N LYS A 106 15.16 -7.88 -10.75
CA LYS A 106 15.33 -9.34 -10.70
C LYS A 106 16.01 -9.81 -9.42
N LYS A 107 16.99 -9.04 -8.92
CA LYS A 107 17.76 -9.40 -7.73
C LYS A 107 16.98 -9.21 -6.44
N THR A 108 16.24 -8.11 -6.33
CA THR A 108 15.70 -7.59 -5.07
C THR A 108 14.20 -7.39 -5.14
N TYR A 109 13.68 -6.54 -6.04
CA TYR A 109 12.26 -6.14 -6.00
C TYR A 109 11.26 -7.28 -6.26
N ARG A 110 11.67 -8.34 -6.97
CA ARG A 110 10.85 -9.55 -7.17
C ARG A 110 10.73 -10.44 -5.93
N LYS A 111 11.65 -10.32 -4.98
CA LYS A 111 11.74 -11.22 -3.80
C LYS A 111 11.52 -10.49 -2.49
N ARG A 112 11.78 -9.18 -2.47
CA ARG A 112 11.69 -8.36 -1.26
C ARG A 112 10.22 -8.11 -0.93
N PRO A 113 9.76 -8.52 0.27
CA PRO A 113 8.45 -8.13 0.72
C PRO A 113 8.39 -6.63 0.95
N ILE A 114 7.32 -6.02 0.49
CA ILE A 114 6.95 -4.63 0.74
C ILE A 114 5.67 -4.61 1.54
N GLN A 115 5.53 -3.58 2.35
CA GLN A 115 4.32 -3.32 3.09
C GLN A 115 3.49 -2.31 2.31
N VAL A 116 2.36 -2.78 1.77
CA VAL A 116 1.42 -1.91 1.06
C VAL A 116 0.29 -1.53 2.01
N SER A 117 -0.10 -0.25 2.00
CA SER A 117 -1.23 0.24 2.77
C SER A 117 -2.51 -0.51 2.39
N PRO A 118 -3.30 -1.01 3.37
CA PRO A 118 -4.59 -1.64 3.11
C PRO A 118 -5.55 -0.73 2.34
N GLU A 119 -5.50 0.59 2.58
CA GLU A 119 -6.33 1.57 1.89
C GLU A 119 -5.99 1.64 0.41
N LEU A 120 -4.70 1.64 0.07
CA LEU A 120 -4.25 1.63 -1.33
C LEU A 120 -4.73 0.36 -2.03
N ILE A 121 -4.60 -0.79 -1.38
CA ILE A 121 -5.09 -2.06 -1.94
C ILE A 121 -6.61 -2.07 -2.10
N ALA A 122 -7.36 -1.56 -1.12
CA ALA A 122 -8.81 -1.47 -1.21
C ALA A 122 -9.23 -0.56 -2.39
N TYR A 123 -8.61 0.60 -2.51
CA TYR A 123 -8.84 1.54 -3.61
C TYR A 123 -8.53 0.91 -4.98
N LEU A 124 -7.40 0.21 -5.10
CA LEU A 124 -7.01 -0.44 -6.36
C LEU A 124 -7.83 -1.70 -6.67
N LYS A 125 -8.43 -2.35 -5.67
CA LYS A 125 -9.35 -3.49 -5.89
C LYS A 125 -10.65 -3.08 -6.57
N ASP A 126 -11.08 -1.82 -6.42
CA ASP A 126 -12.25 -1.33 -7.15
C ASP A 126 -12.03 -1.26 -8.67
N LEU A 127 -10.78 -1.32 -9.15
CA LEU A 127 -10.48 -1.52 -10.59
C LEU A 127 -10.86 -2.90 -11.13
N LYS A 128 -10.88 -3.91 -10.25
CA LYS A 128 -11.15 -5.31 -10.61
C LYS A 128 -12.65 -5.65 -10.55
N LYS A 129 -13.51 -4.74 -10.06
CA LYS A 129 -14.97 -4.85 -10.11
C LYS A 129 -15.50 -4.41 -11.46
#